data_AF-A0A329S768-F1
#
_entry.id   AF-A0A329S768-F1
#
_cell.length_a   1.000
_cell.length_b   1.000
_cell.length_c   1.000
_cell.angle_alpha   90.00
_cell.angle_beta   90.00
_cell.angle_gamma   90.00
#
_symmetry.space_group_name_H-M   'P 1'
#
loop_
_entity.id
_entity.type
_entity.pdbx_description
1 polymer ?
#
loop_
_entity_poly.entity_id
_entity_poly.type
_entity_poly.pdbx_seq_one_letter_code
_entity_poly.pdbx_strand_id
1 'polypeptide(L)'
;MVVKASEIAPAAYAEGSTSNVQKEDDLTYDLGNLAVFDTHPFAYQNEKELALHARENVQLLINHIFELPRQMSDMGPLAQLPVPETVIPREKPLPKPKVETKWEKFAKEKGIDKRKKSRKVFDEASGEWSHTWGYQRAGDDMKDWAVEMKEGDTEDPWTKRKQDKRARVDKNLRAQANNLKQGRGKQLAGIAGRTPTGIPVELMNTDDTKAKQRGKDGTNKTLEKVQFSTASMGKFDKMREGESERKVKGKRNHFLPTTGAETTEKERSMNALKRVLGREENAGKNKGKTFDDEEEGEGGKRKKKGKKLKNFTKGATKKRRTK
;
A
#
# COMPACT_ATOMS: atom_id res chain seq x y z
N MET A 1 30.49 40.65 15.49
CA MET A 1 29.84 41.97 15.59
C MET A 1 28.49 41.87 14.92
N VAL A 2 27.40 42.10 15.65
CA VAL A 2 26.04 42.18 15.08
C VAL A 2 25.99 43.49 14.31
N VAL A 3 26.05 43.42 12.98
CA VAL A 3 25.97 44.60 12.12
C VAL A 3 24.50 44.96 12.00
N LYS A 4 24.11 46.10 12.56
CA LYS A 4 22.70 46.53 12.54
C LYS A 4 22.25 46.80 11.11
N ALA A 5 20.97 46.57 10.81
CA ALA A 5 20.41 46.85 9.47
C ALA A 5 20.66 48.30 9.01
N SER A 6 20.66 49.24 9.96
CA SER A 6 21.01 50.66 9.75
C SER A 6 22.44 50.88 9.25
N GLU A 7 23.39 50.00 9.58
CA GLU A 7 24.80 50.11 9.15
C GLU A 7 25.00 49.61 7.72
N ILE A 8 24.11 48.74 7.23
CA ILE A 8 24.19 48.15 5.89
C ILE A 8 23.53 49.06 4.85
N ALA A 9 22.44 49.75 5.22
CA ALA A 9 21.68 50.62 4.33
C ALA A 9 21.39 52.00 4.98
N PRO A 10 22.42 52.81 5.27
CA PRO A 10 22.25 54.07 6.00
C PRO A 10 21.35 55.09 5.29
N ALA A 11 21.36 55.12 3.96
CA ALA A 11 20.50 56.01 3.17
C ALA A 11 19.00 55.71 3.37
N ALA A 12 18.62 54.44 3.49
CA ALA A 12 17.22 54.05 3.71
C ALA A 12 16.72 54.41 5.12
N TYR A 13 17.63 54.54 6.10
CA TYR A 13 17.30 54.93 7.48
C TYR A 13 17.40 56.44 7.72
N ALA A 14 18.03 57.20 6.82
CA ALA A 14 18.24 58.65 6.95
C ALA A 14 17.00 59.49 6.60
N GLU A 15 16.10 59.00 5.76
CA GLU A 15 14.91 59.76 5.30
C GLU A 15 13.71 59.71 6.26
N GLY A 16 13.90 59.19 7.47
CA GLY A 16 12.86 59.09 8.49
C GLY A 16 12.68 57.63 8.94
N SER A 17 12.69 57.42 10.25
CA SER A 17 12.58 56.11 10.91
C SER A 17 11.23 55.43 10.62
N THR A 18 11.09 54.81 9.45
CA THR A 18 9.93 53.98 9.08
C THR A 18 10.07 52.52 9.53
N SER A 19 11.27 52.14 10.00
CA SER A 19 11.62 50.78 10.45
C SER A 19 11.20 50.47 11.88
N ASN A 20 10.97 51.50 12.70
CA ASN A 20 10.53 51.35 14.07
C ASN A 20 9.00 51.29 14.11
N VAL A 21 8.47 50.10 14.38
CA VAL A 21 7.03 49.86 14.43
C VAL A 21 6.52 50.30 15.80
N GLN A 22 5.50 51.16 15.86
CA GLN A 22 4.88 51.62 17.12
C GLN A 22 3.90 50.60 17.72
N LYS A 23 4.18 49.30 17.54
CA LYS A 23 3.41 48.18 18.07
C LYS A 23 4.27 47.50 19.12
N GLU A 24 3.68 47.14 20.26
CA GLU A 24 4.36 46.32 21.25
C GLU A 24 4.72 44.97 20.63
N ASP A 25 5.95 44.49 20.85
CA ASP A 25 6.43 43.24 20.27
C ASP A 25 6.06 42.04 21.17
N ASP A 26 4.80 41.60 21.07
CA ASP A 26 4.26 40.41 21.72
C ASP A 26 3.93 39.28 20.72
N LEU A 27 4.55 39.33 19.54
CA LEU A 27 4.37 38.35 18.47
C LEU A 27 5.16 37.08 18.77
N THR A 28 4.66 35.95 18.24
CA THR A 28 5.42 34.68 18.30
C THR A 28 6.14 34.44 17.00
N TYR A 29 7.44 34.13 17.08
CA TYR A 29 8.34 34.03 15.94
C TYR A 29 8.78 32.59 15.71
N ASP A 30 8.71 32.13 14.46
CA ASP A 30 9.39 30.92 14.00
C ASP A 30 10.36 31.31 12.89
N LEU A 31 11.54 31.77 13.30
CA LEU A 31 12.57 32.27 12.38
C LEU A 31 13.12 31.17 11.46
N GLY A 32 13.05 29.90 11.86
CA GLY A 32 13.46 28.77 11.03
C GLY A 32 12.53 28.58 9.82
N ASN A 33 11.24 28.86 9.98
CA ASN A 33 10.25 28.86 8.90
C ASN A 33 9.96 30.26 8.33
N LEU A 34 10.67 31.30 8.79
CA LEU A 34 10.44 32.71 8.43
C LEU A 34 8.97 33.13 8.63
N ALA A 35 8.37 32.67 9.73
CA ALA A 35 6.96 32.92 10.05
C ALA A 35 6.81 33.76 11.32
N VAL A 36 5.75 34.57 11.35
CA VAL A 36 5.29 35.31 12.52
C VAL A 36 3.83 34.99 12.74
N PHE A 37 3.46 34.66 13.98
CA PHE A 37 2.07 34.47 14.36
C PHE A 37 1.63 35.60 15.28
N ASP A 38 0.67 36.35 14.77
CA ASP A 38 0.00 37.43 15.46
C ASP A 38 -1.34 36.92 16.00
N THR A 39 -1.53 37.04 17.32
CA THR A 39 -2.75 36.60 18.01
C THR A 39 -3.71 37.74 18.33
N HIS A 40 -3.36 38.98 17.93
CA HIS A 40 -4.21 40.15 18.17
C HIS A 40 -5.53 40.06 17.39
N PRO A 41 -6.64 40.52 17.99
CA PRO A 41 -7.92 40.58 17.30
C PRO A 41 -7.83 41.56 16.12
N PHE A 42 -8.01 41.05 14.90
CA PHE A 42 -8.02 41.86 13.69
C PHE A 42 -9.43 41.91 13.07
N ALA A 43 -9.96 43.12 12.88
CA ALA A 43 -11.22 43.34 12.18
C ALA A 43 -10.94 43.82 10.75
N TYR A 44 -11.38 43.05 9.75
CA TYR A 44 -11.21 43.43 8.36
C TYR A 44 -12.14 44.59 7.99
N GLN A 45 -11.56 45.73 7.63
CA GLN A 45 -12.28 46.87 7.06
C GLN A 45 -11.94 47.03 5.57
N ASN A 46 -10.64 47.15 5.26
CA ASN A 46 -10.12 47.46 3.93
C ASN A 46 -8.82 46.71 3.64
N GLU A 47 -8.52 46.47 2.35
CA GLU A 47 -7.25 45.88 1.91
C GLU A 47 -6.03 46.72 2.33
N LYS A 48 -6.18 48.06 2.34
CA LYS A 48 -5.12 48.98 2.78
C LYS A 48 -4.74 48.79 4.25
N GLU A 49 -5.74 48.61 5.12
CA GLU A 49 -5.50 48.38 6.55
C GLU A 49 -4.89 47.00 6.81
N LEU A 50 -5.34 45.99 6.07
CA LEU A 50 -4.71 44.66 6.10
C LEU A 50 -3.25 44.72 5.66
N ALA A 51 -2.94 45.46 4.59
CA ALA A 51 -1.58 45.64 4.10
C ALA A 51 -0.70 46.40 5.10
N LEU A 52 -1.23 47.43 5.79
CA LEU A 52 -0.51 48.13 6.86
C LEU A 52 -0.20 47.20 8.04
N HIS A 53 -1.18 46.41 8.47
CA HIS A 53 -1.00 45.44 9.55
C HIS A 53 0.01 44.35 9.19
N ALA A 54 -0.07 43.81 7.97
CA ALA A 54 0.90 42.83 7.47
C ALA A 54 2.31 43.43 7.34
N ARG A 55 2.43 44.67 6.85
CA ARG A 55 3.71 45.40 6.77
C ARG A 55 4.36 45.51 8.13
N GLU A 56 3.60 45.86 9.17
CA GLU A 56 4.11 46.00 10.54
C GLU A 56 4.67 44.68 11.09
N ASN A 57 3.91 43.59 10.93
CA ASN A 57 4.35 42.26 11.38
C ASN A 57 5.60 41.78 10.59
N VAL A 58 5.66 42.03 9.28
CA VAL A 58 6.82 41.70 8.45
C VAL A 58 8.04 42.57 8.82
N GLN A 59 7.84 43.85 9.14
CA GLN A 59 8.94 44.71 9.57
C GLN A 59 9.59 44.18 10.84
N LEU A 60 8.78 43.76 11.82
CA LEU A 60 9.29 43.13 13.04
C LEU A 60 10.02 41.81 12.75
N LEU A 61 9.47 40.95 11.88
CA LEU A 61 10.16 39.73 11.43
C LEU A 61 11.55 40.03 10.84
N ILE A 62 11.62 41.02 9.96
CA ILE A 62 12.86 41.43 9.31
C ILE A 62 13.85 41.93 10.36
N ASN A 63 13.42 42.74 11.32
CA ASN A 63 14.29 43.21 12.40
C ASN A 63 14.95 42.03 13.14
N HIS A 64 14.17 41.02 13.54
CA HIS A 64 14.68 39.79 14.17
C HIS A 64 15.63 39.00 13.26
N ILE A 65 15.37 38.90 11.96
CA ILE A 65 16.27 38.22 11.00
C ILE A 65 17.62 38.95 10.89
N PHE A 66 17.63 40.28 10.90
CA PHE A 66 18.85 41.07 10.78
C PHE A 66 19.70 41.07 12.07
N GLU A 67 19.11 40.73 13.22
CA GLU A 67 19.84 40.52 14.48
C GLU A 67 20.58 39.18 14.53
N LEU A 68 20.21 38.20 13.68
CA LEU A 68 20.83 36.88 13.65
C LEU A 68 22.32 36.92 13.23
N PRO A 69 23.13 35.96 13.71
CA PRO A 69 24.53 35.87 13.33
C PRO A 69 24.68 35.61 11.83
N ARG A 70 25.61 36.32 11.20
CA ARG A 70 25.90 36.23 9.77
C ARG A 70 27.25 35.60 9.49
N GLN A 71 27.32 34.79 8.44
CA GLN A 71 28.55 34.24 7.89
C GLN A 71 28.79 34.80 6.49
N MET A 72 30.02 35.24 6.24
CA MET A 72 30.45 35.61 4.90
C MET A 72 30.74 34.33 4.11
N SER A 73 30.07 34.18 2.98
CA SER A 73 30.30 33.09 2.01
C SER A 73 30.68 33.70 0.65
N ASP A 74 31.16 32.87 -0.28
CA ASP A 74 31.47 33.31 -1.64
C ASP A 74 30.27 33.94 -2.37
N MET A 75 29.04 33.59 -1.95
CA MET A 75 27.79 34.11 -2.50
C MET A 75 27.28 35.37 -1.79
N GLY A 76 28.02 35.86 -0.78
CA GLY A 76 27.65 37.02 0.03
C GLY A 76 27.35 36.69 1.51
N PRO A 77 26.87 37.68 2.28
CA PRO A 77 26.53 37.49 3.69
C PRO A 77 25.25 36.66 3.83
N LEU A 78 25.35 35.52 4.52
CA LEU A 78 24.23 34.64 4.84
C LEU A 78 23.91 34.70 6.33
N ALA A 79 22.64 34.87 6.67
CA ALA A 79 22.16 34.78 8.06
C ALA A 79 22.02 33.30 8.47
N GLN A 80 22.45 32.95 9.68
CA GLN A 80 22.24 31.62 10.23
C GLN A 80 20.87 31.54 10.91
N LEU A 81 19.93 30.85 10.27
CA LEU A 81 18.61 30.63 10.83
C LEU A 81 18.64 29.51 11.89
N PRO A 82 17.85 29.63 12.98
CA PRO A 82 17.67 28.55 13.94
C PRO A 82 16.89 27.38 13.32
N VAL A 83 16.86 26.25 14.04
CA VAL A 83 16.02 25.10 13.66
C VAL A 83 14.55 25.51 13.75
N PRO A 84 13.70 25.13 12.78
CA PRO A 84 12.26 25.43 12.83
C PRO A 84 11.59 24.92 14.10
N GLU A 85 10.79 25.78 14.75
CA GLU A 85 10.06 25.40 15.97
C GLU A 85 8.76 24.67 15.66
N THR A 86 8.09 25.05 14.57
CA THR A 86 6.82 24.43 14.19
C THR A 86 7.05 22.98 13.72
N VAL A 87 6.52 22.02 14.46
CA VAL A 87 6.61 20.60 14.11
C VAL A 87 5.62 20.26 13.00
N ILE A 88 6.14 20.17 11.78
CA ILE A 88 5.35 19.79 10.60
C ILE A 88 5.37 18.25 10.43
N PRO A 89 4.23 17.59 10.13
CA PRO A 89 4.20 16.16 9.88
C PRO A 89 5.05 15.78 8.67
N ARG A 90 5.80 14.68 8.79
CA ARG A 90 6.63 14.16 7.70
C ARG A 90 5.77 13.57 6.59
N GLU A 91 6.18 13.78 5.34
CA GLU A 91 5.59 13.12 4.17
C GLU A 91 5.74 11.59 4.25
N LYS A 92 6.90 11.13 4.72
CA LYS A 92 7.26 9.70 4.76
C LYS A 92 7.54 9.25 6.19
N PRO A 93 7.13 8.01 6.54
CA PRO A 93 7.46 7.42 7.83
C PRO A 93 8.98 7.32 7.97
N LEU A 94 9.44 7.24 9.22
CA LEU A 94 10.85 7.03 9.49
C LEU A 94 11.33 5.73 8.80
N PRO A 95 12.53 5.74 8.22
CA PRO A 95 13.13 4.53 7.68
C PRO A 95 13.14 3.44 8.75
N LYS A 96 12.54 2.29 8.44
CA LYS A 96 12.53 1.17 9.38
C LYS A 96 13.97 0.72 9.64
N PRO A 97 14.33 0.38 10.88
CA PRO A 97 15.64 -0.18 11.17
C PRO A 97 15.86 -1.42 10.31
N LYS A 98 17.09 -1.60 9.84
CA LYS A 98 17.45 -2.76 9.01
C LYS A 98 17.28 -4.02 9.83
N VAL A 99 16.51 -4.98 9.32
CA VAL A 99 16.37 -6.29 9.96
C VAL A 99 17.68 -7.05 9.77
N GLU A 100 18.27 -7.52 10.88
CA GLU A 100 19.48 -8.34 10.88
C GLU A 100 19.26 -9.60 10.00
N THR A 101 20.18 -9.83 9.08
CA THR A 101 20.23 -11.04 8.25
C THR A 101 20.59 -12.26 9.08
N LYS A 102 20.32 -13.47 8.59
CA LYS A 102 20.70 -14.71 9.28
C LYS A 102 22.20 -14.77 9.61
N TRP A 103 23.03 -14.28 8.71
CA TRP A 103 24.49 -14.24 8.91
C TRP A 103 24.88 -13.22 9.98
N GLU A 104 24.25 -12.04 10.01
CA GLU A 104 24.53 -11.04 11.06
C GLU A 104 24.10 -11.54 12.44
N LYS A 105 22.97 -12.23 12.54
CA LYS A 105 22.54 -12.90 13.78
C LYS A 105 23.57 -13.93 14.24
N PHE A 106 24.02 -14.79 13.33
CA PHE A 106 25.05 -15.79 13.61
C PHE A 106 26.38 -15.14 14.00
N ALA A 107 26.81 -14.09 13.29
CA ALA A 107 28.04 -13.38 13.56
C ALA A 107 28.00 -12.71 14.95
N LYS A 108 26.87 -12.10 15.31
CA LYS A 108 26.66 -11.51 16.64
C LYS A 108 26.68 -12.56 17.76
N GLU A 109 26.02 -13.69 17.55
CA GLU A 109 26.00 -14.81 18.51
C GLU A 109 27.40 -15.44 18.71
N LYS A 110 28.20 -15.49 17.64
CA LYS A 110 29.56 -16.03 17.68
C LYS A 110 30.64 -15.00 17.98
N GLY A 111 30.30 -13.72 18.15
CA GLY A 111 31.29 -12.65 18.32
C GLY A 111 32.23 -12.48 17.12
N ILE A 112 31.74 -12.74 15.90
CA ILE A 112 32.52 -12.56 14.67
C ILE A 112 32.43 -11.10 14.24
N ASP A 113 33.51 -10.36 14.44
CA ASP A 113 33.59 -8.97 14.02
C ASP A 113 33.85 -8.82 12.52
N LYS A 114 33.14 -7.87 11.90
CA LYS A 114 33.33 -7.54 10.49
C LYS A 114 34.61 -6.72 10.30
N ARG A 115 35.65 -7.35 9.75
CA ARG A 115 36.91 -6.69 9.38
C ARG A 115 36.89 -6.21 7.93
N LYS A 116 37.58 -5.09 7.66
CA LYS A 116 37.78 -4.59 6.29
C LYS A 116 38.82 -5.47 5.59
N LYS A 117 38.45 -6.10 4.48
CA LYS A 117 39.40 -6.83 3.62
C LYS A 117 40.14 -5.85 2.71
N SER A 118 41.45 -6.04 2.52
CA SER A 118 42.25 -5.25 1.58
C SER A 118 41.81 -5.50 0.13
N ARG A 119 41.95 -4.47 -0.71
CA ARG A 119 41.64 -4.56 -2.15
C ARG A 119 42.73 -5.28 -2.94
N LYS A 120 43.98 -5.22 -2.47
CA LYS A 120 45.12 -5.92 -3.04
C LYS A 120 45.62 -7.01 -2.07
N VAL A 121 46.04 -8.13 -2.64
CA VAL A 121 46.66 -9.27 -1.98
C VAL A 121 47.90 -9.63 -2.78
N PHE A 122 48.98 -9.98 -2.09
CA PHE A 122 50.21 -10.40 -2.75
C PHE A 122 49.98 -11.76 -3.42
N ASP A 123 50.28 -11.84 -4.72
CA ASP A 123 50.19 -13.08 -5.49
C ASP A 123 51.58 -13.73 -5.53
N GLU A 124 51.74 -14.86 -4.85
CA GLU A 124 53.03 -15.56 -4.73
C GLU A 124 53.53 -16.07 -6.09
N ALA A 125 52.63 -16.35 -7.04
CA ALA A 125 53.00 -16.86 -8.36
C ALA A 125 53.63 -15.78 -9.26
N SER A 126 53.15 -14.53 -9.16
CA SER A 126 53.68 -13.41 -9.96
C SER A 126 54.64 -12.52 -9.17
N GLY A 127 54.71 -12.64 -7.85
CA GLY A 127 55.49 -11.76 -6.97
C GLY A 127 54.95 -10.33 -6.90
N GLU A 128 53.70 -10.09 -7.33
CA GLU A 128 53.10 -8.76 -7.45
C GLU A 128 51.84 -8.59 -6.59
N TRP A 129 51.52 -7.34 -6.25
CA TRP A 129 50.29 -6.99 -5.55
C TRP A 129 49.08 -6.95 -6.50
N SER A 130 48.39 -8.08 -6.61
CA SER A 130 47.20 -8.27 -7.44
C SER A 130 45.89 -7.95 -6.70
N HIS A 131 44.80 -7.75 -7.44
CA HIS A 131 43.50 -7.47 -6.81
C HIS A 131 42.89 -8.71 -6.15
N THR A 132 42.10 -8.55 -5.08
CA THR A 132 41.38 -9.66 -4.44
C THR A 132 40.25 -10.21 -5.33
N TRP A 133 39.69 -9.38 -6.20
CA TRP A 133 38.61 -9.73 -7.14
C TRP A 133 38.64 -8.78 -8.34
N GLY A 134 38.07 -9.20 -9.48
CA GLY A 134 38.01 -8.39 -10.70
C GLY A 134 39.15 -8.70 -11.70
N TYR A 135 39.52 -7.70 -12.51
CA TYR A 135 40.60 -7.83 -13.49
C TYR A 135 41.96 -7.99 -12.81
N GLN A 136 42.78 -8.93 -13.31
CA GLN A 136 44.08 -9.31 -12.74
C GLN A 136 43.97 -9.63 -11.24
N ARG A 137 43.00 -10.48 -10.88
CA ARG A 137 42.87 -10.96 -9.51
C ARG A 137 43.99 -11.96 -9.17
N ALA A 138 44.40 -11.97 -7.91
CA ALA A 138 45.29 -12.99 -7.38
C ALA A 138 44.63 -14.38 -7.50
N GLY A 139 45.40 -15.40 -7.91
CA GLY A 139 44.91 -16.78 -8.05
C GLY A 139 43.78 -16.91 -9.07
N ASP A 140 44.01 -16.45 -10.31
CA ASP A 140 43.00 -16.54 -11.35
C ASP A 140 42.92 -17.93 -11.98
N ASP A 141 41.94 -18.73 -11.53
CA ASP A 141 41.67 -20.10 -12.01
C ASP A 141 41.50 -20.23 -13.54
N MET A 142 41.31 -19.13 -14.27
CA MET A 142 41.21 -19.10 -15.75
C MET A 142 42.56 -19.09 -16.47
N LYS A 143 43.65 -18.78 -15.76
CA LYS A 143 45.01 -18.75 -16.31
C LYS A 143 45.73 -20.09 -16.18
N ASP A 144 45.15 -21.07 -15.49
CA ASP A 144 45.74 -22.41 -15.38
C ASP A 144 45.80 -23.04 -16.77
N TRP A 145 46.99 -23.47 -17.20
CA TRP A 145 47.20 -24.08 -18.52
C TRP A 145 46.83 -25.57 -18.56
N ALA A 146 46.77 -26.24 -17.41
CA ALA A 146 46.34 -27.61 -17.25
C ALA A 146 45.64 -27.83 -15.90
N VAL A 147 44.73 -28.80 -15.84
CA VAL A 147 44.04 -29.22 -14.61
C VAL A 147 44.16 -30.73 -14.49
N GLU A 148 44.71 -31.21 -13.38
CA GLU A 148 44.84 -32.64 -13.11
C GLU A 148 43.45 -33.28 -12.92
N MET A 149 43.20 -34.37 -13.65
CA MET A 149 41.96 -35.15 -13.57
C MET A 149 42.22 -36.46 -12.84
N LYS A 150 41.31 -36.85 -11.94
CA LYS A 150 41.36 -38.16 -11.28
C LYS A 150 40.90 -39.25 -12.24
N GLU A 151 41.51 -40.43 -12.15
CA GLU A 151 41.15 -41.58 -12.97
C GLU A 151 39.67 -41.95 -12.74
N GLY A 152 38.83 -41.80 -13.78
CA GLY A 152 37.39 -42.05 -13.75
C GLY A 152 36.46 -40.82 -13.84
N ASP A 153 36.97 -39.58 -13.78
CA ASP A 153 36.13 -38.38 -14.00
C ASP A 153 35.82 -38.24 -15.51
N THR A 154 34.55 -38.28 -15.90
CA THR A 154 34.12 -38.29 -17.32
C THR A 154 33.80 -36.89 -17.86
N GLU A 155 33.73 -35.89 -16.97
CA GLU A 155 33.34 -34.51 -17.31
C GLU A 155 34.57 -33.59 -17.42
N ASP A 156 34.50 -32.62 -18.33
CA ASP A 156 35.55 -31.60 -18.50
C ASP A 156 35.72 -30.77 -17.20
N PRO A 157 36.91 -30.74 -16.57
CA PRO A 157 37.18 -30.01 -15.33
C PRO A 157 36.84 -28.51 -15.44
N TRP A 158 36.98 -27.92 -16.63
CA TRP A 158 36.66 -26.52 -16.88
C TRP A 158 35.16 -26.23 -16.82
N THR A 159 34.35 -27.14 -17.34
CA THR A 159 32.89 -27.04 -17.25
C THR A 159 32.42 -27.20 -15.82
N LYS A 160 32.99 -28.16 -15.07
CA LYS A 160 32.73 -28.39 -13.65
C LYS A 160 33.02 -27.15 -12.81
N ARG A 161 34.19 -26.52 -12.98
CA ARG A 161 34.55 -25.24 -12.32
C ARG A 161 33.54 -24.12 -12.61
N LYS A 162 33.10 -23.97 -13.86
CA LYS A 162 32.09 -22.97 -14.25
C LYS A 162 30.74 -23.25 -13.59
N GLN A 163 30.30 -24.51 -13.58
CA GLN A 163 29.05 -24.93 -12.94
C GLN A 163 29.10 -24.70 -11.43
N ASP A 164 30.20 -25.06 -10.76
CA ASP A 164 30.39 -24.84 -9.32
C ASP A 164 30.37 -23.36 -8.94
N LYS A 165 31.01 -22.51 -9.76
CA LYS A 165 30.96 -21.05 -9.57
C LYS A 165 29.52 -20.55 -9.71
N ARG A 166 28.79 -20.98 -10.75
CA ARG A 166 27.39 -20.61 -10.95
C ARG A 166 26.51 -21.08 -9.78
N ALA A 167 26.67 -22.32 -9.33
CA ALA A 167 25.93 -22.87 -8.20
C ALA A 167 26.17 -22.08 -6.90
N ARG A 168 27.42 -21.65 -6.63
CA ARG A 168 27.75 -20.79 -5.48
C ARG A 168 27.08 -19.41 -5.59
N VAL A 169 27.10 -18.79 -6.76
CA VAL A 169 26.44 -17.50 -7.01
C VAL A 169 24.92 -17.63 -6.85
N ASP A 170 24.32 -18.67 -7.43
CA ASP A 170 22.88 -18.94 -7.33
C ASP A 170 22.45 -19.19 -5.87
N LYS A 171 23.27 -19.92 -5.10
CA LYS A 171 23.03 -20.13 -3.67
C LYS A 171 23.06 -18.81 -2.89
N ASN A 172 24.01 -17.92 -3.18
CA ASN A 172 24.08 -16.60 -2.57
C ASN A 172 22.86 -15.74 -2.93
N LEU A 173 22.48 -15.69 -4.20
CA LEU A 173 21.31 -14.95 -4.67
C LEU A 173 20.01 -15.45 -4.02
N ARG A 174 19.85 -16.78 -3.91
CA ARG A 174 18.73 -17.40 -3.19
C ARG A 174 18.72 -17.03 -1.71
N ALA A 175 19.88 -17.03 -1.06
CA ALA A 175 20.00 -16.62 0.34
C ALA A 175 19.65 -15.14 0.55
N GLN A 176 20.11 -14.26 -0.35
CA GLN A 176 19.76 -12.84 -0.35
C GLN A 176 18.25 -12.63 -0.51
N ALA A 177 17.62 -13.32 -1.47
CA ALA A 177 16.18 -13.26 -1.68
C ALA A 177 15.39 -13.75 -0.44
N ASN A 178 15.84 -14.82 0.21
CA ASN A 178 15.23 -15.33 1.43
C ASN A 178 15.39 -14.36 2.61
N ASN A 179 16.55 -13.73 2.77
CA ASN A 179 16.79 -12.71 3.79
C ASN A 179 15.91 -11.47 3.53
N LEU A 180 15.73 -11.05 2.28
CA LEU A 180 14.84 -9.93 1.95
C LEU A 180 13.38 -10.26 2.23
N LYS A 181 12.93 -11.48 1.92
CA LYS A 181 11.58 -11.96 2.26
C LYS A 181 11.34 -11.97 3.77
N GLN A 182 12.34 -12.39 4.57
CA GLN A 182 12.24 -12.37 6.03
C GLN A 182 12.33 -10.94 6.61
N GLY A 183 13.20 -10.10 6.04
CA GLY A 183 13.45 -8.73 6.49
C GLY A 183 12.35 -7.73 6.14
N ARG A 184 11.53 -8.01 5.12
CA ARG A 184 10.28 -7.28 4.86
C ARG A 184 9.22 -7.47 5.97
N GLY A 185 9.54 -8.31 6.96
CA GLY A 185 8.60 -8.81 7.95
C GLY A 185 7.60 -9.72 7.25
N LYS A 186 6.91 -10.52 8.07
CA LYS A 186 5.56 -10.93 7.71
C LYS A 186 4.82 -9.60 7.59
N GLN A 187 4.68 -9.02 6.39
CA GLN A 187 3.70 -7.97 6.21
C GLN A 187 2.45 -8.53 6.86
N LEU A 188 1.93 -7.81 7.87
CA LEU A 188 0.61 -8.08 8.39
C LEU A 188 -0.25 -8.22 7.15
N ALA A 189 -0.59 -9.47 6.86
CA ALA A 189 -1.46 -9.82 5.77
C ALA A 189 -2.82 -9.29 6.19
N GLY A 190 -3.01 -7.97 6.14
CA GLY A 190 -4.31 -7.38 5.95
C GLY A 190 -4.83 -8.09 4.72
N ILE A 191 -5.87 -8.91 4.92
CA ILE A 191 -6.75 -9.65 4.01
C ILE A 191 -6.13 -10.14 2.67
N ALA A 192 -5.46 -9.28 1.89
CA ALA A 192 -4.68 -9.55 0.69
C ALA A 192 -3.48 -10.52 0.84
N GLY A 193 -2.91 -10.73 2.04
CA GLY A 193 -1.81 -11.71 2.20
C GLY A 193 -2.27 -13.15 2.48
N ARG A 194 -3.59 -13.37 2.65
CA ARG A 194 -4.21 -14.70 2.73
C ARG A 194 -4.70 -15.20 1.38
N THR A 195 -4.64 -14.39 0.32
CA THR A 195 -5.10 -14.81 -1.00
C THR A 195 -4.05 -15.69 -1.68
N PRO A 196 -4.40 -16.92 -2.09
CA PRO A 196 -3.61 -17.64 -3.07
C PRO A 196 -3.51 -16.79 -4.35
N THR A 197 -2.32 -16.72 -4.94
CA THR A 197 -2.10 -16.05 -6.23
C THR A 197 -3.13 -16.53 -7.26
N GLY A 198 -3.97 -15.62 -7.78
CA GLY A 198 -5.00 -15.92 -8.77
C GLY A 198 -6.45 -15.93 -8.27
N ILE A 199 -6.71 -15.62 -6.99
CA ILE A 199 -8.07 -15.48 -6.45
C ILE A 199 -8.33 -14.01 -6.06
N PRO A 200 -9.35 -13.33 -6.64
CA PRO A 200 -9.74 -11.98 -6.26
C PRO A 200 -10.15 -11.92 -4.80
N VAL A 201 -9.71 -10.87 -4.10
CA VAL A 201 -9.99 -10.63 -2.67
C VAL A 201 -11.49 -10.67 -2.37
N GLU A 202 -12.33 -10.21 -3.31
CA GLU A 202 -13.79 -10.17 -3.15
C GLU A 202 -14.47 -11.54 -3.08
N LEU A 203 -13.84 -12.61 -3.60
CA LEU A 203 -14.40 -13.96 -3.50
C LEU A 203 -14.17 -14.62 -2.13
N MET A 204 -13.29 -14.05 -1.29
CA MET A 204 -13.04 -14.58 0.06
C MET A 204 -14.18 -14.31 1.05
N ASN A 205 -14.99 -13.28 0.79
CA ASN A 205 -16.13 -12.89 1.63
C ASN A 205 -17.41 -13.68 1.30
N THR A 206 -17.36 -14.59 0.34
CA THR A 206 -18.49 -15.46 -0.02
C THR A 206 -18.53 -16.70 0.88
N ASP A 207 -19.71 -17.27 1.16
CA ASP A 207 -19.80 -18.50 1.97
C ASP A 207 -19.36 -19.76 1.19
N ASP A 208 -19.14 -19.64 -0.12
CA ASP A 208 -18.78 -20.73 -1.01
C ASP A 208 -17.31 -21.16 -0.83
N THR A 209 -17.08 -22.24 -0.08
CA THR A 209 -15.73 -22.79 0.15
C THR A 209 -14.98 -23.16 -1.14
N LYS A 210 -15.68 -23.68 -2.15
CA LYS A 210 -15.11 -24.03 -3.47
C LYS A 210 -14.67 -22.81 -4.30
N ALA A 211 -15.28 -21.64 -4.06
CA ALA A 211 -14.90 -20.41 -4.73
C ALA A 211 -13.61 -19.80 -4.16
N LYS A 212 -13.23 -20.20 -2.93
CA LYS A 212 -12.00 -19.77 -2.23
C LYS A 212 -10.79 -20.64 -2.54
N GLN A 213 -10.98 -21.79 -3.19
CA GLN A 213 -9.91 -22.74 -3.50
C GLN A 213 -9.42 -22.58 -4.94
N ARG A 214 -8.14 -22.90 -5.15
CA ARG A 214 -7.53 -22.95 -6.48
C ARG A 214 -8.06 -24.18 -7.23
N GLY A 215 -8.75 -23.99 -8.33
CA GLY A 215 -9.35 -25.06 -9.14
C GLY A 215 -10.31 -24.52 -10.20
N LYS A 216 -10.81 -25.40 -11.07
CA LYS A 216 -11.66 -25.04 -12.22
C LYS A 216 -12.87 -24.17 -11.84
N ASP A 217 -13.53 -24.52 -10.72
CA ASP A 217 -14.71 -23.79 -10.25
C ASP A 217 -14.36 -22.40 -9.69
N GLY A 218 -13.23 -22.29 -8.98
CA GLY A 218 -12.71 -21.03 -8.51
C GLY A 218 -12.35 -20.12 -9.68
N THR A 219 -11.54 -20.62 -10.62
CA THR A 219 -11.11 -19.87 -11.81
C THR A 219 -12.26 -19.44 -12.71
N ASN A 220 -13.31 -20.27 -12.85
CA ASN A 220 -14.50 -19.89 -13.61
C ASN A 220 -15.26 -18.75 -12.92
N LYS A 221 -15.42 -18.78 -11.59
CA LYS A 221 -16.07 -17.71 -10.83
C LYS A 221 -15.23 -16.42 -10.81
N THR A 222 -13.90 -16.52 -10.75
CA THR A 222 -13.01 -15.36 -10.89
C THR A 222 -13.16 -14.73 -12.27
N LEU A 223 -13.21 -15.56 -13.32
CA LEU A 223 -13.34 -15.13 -14.71
C LEU A 223 -14.70 -14.47 -14.95
N GLU A 224 -15.80 -15.05 -14.47
CA GLU A 224 -17.14 -14.42 -14.53
C GLU A 224 -17.16 -13.03 -13.85
N LYS A 225 -16.45 -12.87 -12.72
CA LYS A 225 -16.39 -11.60 -12.00
C LYS A 225 -15.51 -10.56 -12.69
N VAL A 226 -14.34 -10.97 -13.19
CA VAL A 226 -13.45 -10.10 -13.97
C VAL A 226 -14.14 -9.63 -15.25
N GLN A 227 -14.84 -10.53 -15.96
CA GLN A 227 -15.59 -10.19 -17.17
C GLN A 227 -16.71 -9.14 -16.93
N PHE A 228 -17.26 -9.06 -15.72
CA PHE A 228 -18.21 -8.01 -15.34
C PHE A 228 -17.50 -6.67 -15.06
N SER A 229 -16.32 -6.73 -14.44
CA SER A 229 -15.53 -5.55 -14.02
C SER A 229 -14.68 -4.93 -15.14
N THR A 230 -14.52 -5.56 -16.30
CA THR A 230 -13.71 -5.04 -17.42
C THR A 230 -14.41 -3.94 -18.25
N ALA A 231 -15.51 -3.35 -17.76
CA ALA A 231 -16.18 -2.22 -18.42
C ALA A 231 -15.68 -0.88 -17.89
N SER A 232 -14.66 -0.30 -18.53
CA SER A 232 -14.39 1.13 -18.39
C SER A 232 -15.22 1.89 -19.41
N MET A 233 -16.17 2.72 -18.95
CA MET A 233 -17.01 3.57 -19.81
C MET A 233 -17.84 2.82 -20.88
N GLY A 234 -18.19 1.56 -20.63
CA GLY A 234 -18.98 0.74 -21.56
C GLY A 234 -18.18 0.08 -22.70
N LYS A 235 -16.85 0.28 -22.76
CA LYS A 235 -15.96 -0.52 -23.60
C LYS A 235 -15.42 -1.68 -22.76
N PHE A 236 -15.67 -2.89 -23.24
CA PHE A 236 -15.19 -4.11 -22.58
C PHE A 236 -13.94 -4.65 -23.28
N ASP A 237 -13.06 -5.29 -22.52
CA ASP A 237 -11.94 -6.04 -23.07
C ASP A 237 -12.40 -7.16 -24.03
N LYS A 238 -11.56 -7.43 -25.04
CA LYS A 238 -11.77 -8.50 -26.03
C LYS A 238 -11.65 -9.86 -25.34
N MET A 239 -12.64 -10.74 -25.53
CA MET A 239 -12.60 -12.11 -25.01
C MET A 239 -11.54 -12.94 -25.75
N ARG A 240 -10.86 -13.82 -25.01
CA ARG A 240 -9.97 -14.84 -25.58
C ARG A 240 -10.77 -16.06 -26.04
N GLU A 241 -10.24 -16.79 -27.01
CA GLU A 241 -10.85 -18.04 -27.51
C GLU A 241 -11.03 -19.07 -26.38
N GLY A 242 -12.23 -19.61 -26.24
CA GLY A 242 -12.59 -20.60 -25.20
C GLY A 242 -13.08 -20.01 -23.87
N GLU A 243 -13.17 -18.69 -23.73
CA GLU A 243 -13.79 -18.06 -22.56
C GLU A 243 -15.32 -18.26 -22.57
N SER A 244 -15.91 -18.47 -21.38
CA SER A 244 -17.37 -18.57 -21.25
C SER A 244 -18.04 -17.24 -21.56
N GLU A 245 -19.22 -17.29 -22.21
CA GLU A 245 -20.02 -16.10 -22.52
C GLU A 245 -20.40 -15.30 -21.26
N ARG A 246 -20.38 -13.97 -21.38
CA ARG A 246 -20.79 -13.04 -20.31
C ARG A 246 -22.27 -13.24 -19.97
N LYS A 247 -22.54 -13.79 -18.79
CA LYS A 247 -23.91 -13.88 -18.26
C LYS A 247 -24.33 -12.50 -17.71
N VAL A 248 -25.05 -11.72 -18.50
CA VAL A 248 -25.65 -10.44 -18.06
C VAL A 248 -26.74 -10.74 -17.03
N LYS A 249 -26.39 -10.78 -15.74
CA LYS A 249 -27.35 -10.94 -14.64
C LYS A 249 -27.65 -9.59 -13.99
N GLY A 250 -28.31 -8.72 -14.73
CA GLY A 250 -29.11 -7.67 -14.12
C GLY A 250 -30.49 -8.25 -13.83
N LYS A 251 -30.92 -8.29 -12.57
CA LYS A 251 -32.33 -8.55 -12.23
C LYS A 251 -33.09 -7.29 -12.67
N ARG A 252 -33.49 -7.23 -13.95
CA ARG A 252 -34.38 -6.16 -14.44
C ARG A 252 -35.66 -6.29 -13.63
N ASN A 253 -35.93 -5.30 -12.79
CA ASN A 253 -37.22 -5.22 -12.10
C ASN A 253 -38.28 -5.05 -13.18
N HIS A 254 -38.95 -6.15 -13.52
CA HIS A 254 -40.10 -6.09 -14.40
C HIS A 254 -41.25 -5.53 -13.57
N PHE A 255 -41.46 -4.22 -13.64
CA PHE A 255 -42.67 -3.61 -13.11
C PHE A 255 -43.85 -4.19 -13.88
N LEU A 256 -44.79 -4.79 -13.17
CA LEU A 256 -46.04 -5.22 -13.76
C LEU A 256 -46.89 -3.96 -14.01
N PRO A 257 -47.66 -3.90 -15.11
CA PRO A 257 -48.52 -2.76 -15.39
C PRO A 257 -49.52 -2.52 -14.25
N THR A 258 -49.82 -1.26 -13.97
CA THR A 258 -50.76 -0.81 -12.93
C THR A 258 -52.20 -1.23 -13.20
N THR A 259 -52.50 -1.62 -14.43
CA THR A 259 -53.80 -2.17 -14.86
C THR A 259 -53.64 -3.67 -15.13
N GLY A 260 -53.50 -4.45 -14.06
CA GLY A 260 -53.44 -5.91 -14.14
C GLY A 260 -54.83 -6.54 -14.17
N ALA A 261 -54.93 -7.82 -14.56
CA ALA A 261 -56.16 -8.58 -14.33
C ALA A 261 -56.44 -8.67 -12.82
N GLU A 262 -57.70 -8.43 -12.41
CA GLU A 262 -58.16 -8.30 -11.02
C GLU A 262 -57.70 -9.46 -10.11
N THR A 263 -57.60 -10.67 -10.67
CA THR A 263 -57.11 -11.87 -9.97
C THR A 263 -55.67 -11.75 -9.49
N THR A 264 -54.80 -11.13 -10.30
CA THR A 264 -53.38 -10.95 -9.96
C THR A 264 -53.16 -9.85 -8.93
N GLU A 265 -54.02 -8.84 -8.90
CA GLU A 265 -54.00 -7.77 -7.89
C GLU A 265 -54.52 -8.27 -6.55
N LYS A 266 -55.60 -9.07 -6.56
CA LYS A 266 -56.13 -9.73 -5.35
C LYS A 266 -55.13 -10.67 -4.70
N GLU A 267 -54.37 -11.45 -5.48
CA GLU A 267 -53.31 -12.30 -4.92
C GLU A 267 -52.17 -11.49 -4.30
N ARG A 268 -51.81 -10.34 -4.88
CA ARG A 268 -50.78 -9.45 -4.31
C ARG A 268 -51.26 -8.77 -3.05
N SER A 269 -52.48 -8.23 -3.04
CA SER A 269 -53.05 -7.59 -1.87
C SER A 269 -53.20 -8.61 -0.73
N MET A 270 -53.63 -9.84 -1.02
CA MET A 270 -53.68 -10.91 -0.02
C MET A 270 -52.29 -11.37 0.46
N ASN A 271 -51.26 -11.36 -0.39
CA ASN A 271 -49.89 -11.65 0.05
C ASN A 271 -49.28 -10.51 0.88
N ALA A 272 -49.58 -9.25 0.55
CA ALA A 272 -49.22 -8.09 1.36
C ALA A 272 -49.95 -8.14 2.71
N LEU A 273 -51.26 -8.42 2.71
CA LEU A 273 -52.05 -8.65 3.92
C LEU A 273 -51.50 -9.79 4.76
N LYS A 274 -51.13 -10.93 4.17
CA LYS A 274 -50.48 -12.03 4.90
C LYS A 274 -49.13 -11.63 5.49
N ARG A 275 -48.41 -10.70 4.88
CA ARG A 275 -47.13 -10.19 5.39
C ARG A 275 -47.32 -9.16 6.51
N VAL A 276 -48.44 -8.44 6.50
CA VAL A 276 -48.79 -7.43 7.52
C VAL A 276 -49.53 -8.05 8.70
N LEU A 277 -50.51 -8.93 8.45
CA LEU A 277 -51.24 -9.72 9.46
C LEU A 277 -50.44 -10.91 9.98
N GLY A 278 -49.49 -11.42 9.18
CA GLY A 278 -48.48 -12.38 9.62
C GLY A 278 -47.38 -11.69 10.42
N ARG A 279 -47.80 -11.15 11.56
CA ARG A 279 -47.06 -10.77 12.78
C ARG A 279 -45.53 -10.80 12.69
N GLU A 280 -44.96 -9.69 13.12
CA GLU A 280 -43.56 -9.39 13.47
C GLU A 280 -42.93 -10.33 14.53
N GLU A 281 -43.31 -11.60 14.59
CA GLU A 281 -42.61 -12.62 15.37
C GLU A 281 -41.78 -13.50 14.44
N ASN A 282 -40.53 -13.05 14.21
CA ASN A 282 -39.30 -13.84 14.09
C ASN A 282 -38.21 -13.06 13.34
N ALA A 283 -37.84 -11.90 13.86
CA ALA A 283 -36.65 -11.18 13.42
C ALA A 283 -35.92 -10.59 14.63
N GLY A 284 -35.38 -11.45 15.49
CA GLY A 284 -34.45 -10.99 16.52
C GLY A 284 -34.17 -12.00 17.62
N LYS A 285 -32.90 -12.41 17.70
CA LYS A 285 -32.20 -13.02 18.84
C LYS A 285 -32.32 -14.55 19.05
N ASN A 286 -31.17 -15.18 18.88
CA ASN A 286 -30.62 -16.31 19.64
C ASN A 286 -31.57 -17.47 19.99
N LYS A 287 -31.49 -18.56 19.20
CA LYS A 287 -31.65 -19.90 19.79
C LYS A 287 -30.32 -20.38 20.30
N GLY A 288 -30.06 -20.04 21.57
CA GLY A 288 -29.19 -20.81 22.44
C GLY A 288 -29.70 -22.25 22.53
N LYS A 289 -28.76 -23.16 22.76
CA LYS A 289 -29.02 -24.55 23.14
C LYS A 289 -29.96 -24.59 24.34
N THR A 290 -30.99 -25.41 24.26
CA THR A 290 -31.56 -26.10 25.41
C THR A 290 -31.62 -27.58 25.05
N PHE A 291 -30.99 -28.36 25.91
CA PHE A 291 -31.00 -29.80 25.99
C PHE A 291 -32.25 -30.25 26.79
N ASP A 292 -32.48 -31.57 26.81
CA ASP A 292 -33.51 -32.34 27.52
C ASP A 292 -34.91 -32.39 26.90
N ASP A 293 -35.60 -33.53 26.82
CA ASP A 293 -35.23 -34.94 26.95
C ASP A 293 -36.38 -35.79 26.35
N GLU A 294 -36.08 -37.04 25.97
CA GLU A 294 -36.95 -38.26 25.86
C GLU A 294 -38.35 -38.13 25.16
N GLU A 295 -38.81 -39.00 24.24
CA GLU A 295 -38.80 -40.46 24.22
C GLU A 295 -39.31 -40.97 22.84
N GLU A 296 -38.82 -42.16 22.45
CA GLU A 296 -39.33 -43.20 21.54
C GLU A 296 -40.13 -42.94 20.25
N GLY A 297 -39.76 -43.68 19.18
CA GLY A 297 -40.64 -43.92 18.03
C GLY A 297 -39.93 -44.24 16.71
N GLU A 298 -39.88 -45.54 16.39
CA GLU A 298 -39.48 -46.21 15.15
C GLU A 298 -39.52 -45.45 13.80
N GLY A 299 -38.57 -45.83 12.94
CA GLY A 299 -38.88 -46.28 11.58
C GLY A 299 -39.56 -45.31 10.61
N GLY A 300 -38.79 -44.51 9.88
CA GLY A 300 -39.33 -43.85 8.68
C GLY A 300 -38.37 -42.92 7.96
N LYS A 301 -38.04 -43.25 6.70
CA LYS A 301 -37.30 -42.41 5.75
C LYS A 301 -37.93 -41.02 5.63
N ARG A 302 -37.43 -40.04 6.40
CA ARG A 302 -37.83 -38.63 6.27
C ARG A 302 -37.07 -37.98 5.10
N LYS A 303 -37.67 -38.04 3.91
CA LYS A 303 -37.42 -37.08 2.82
C LYS A 303 -37.54 -35.66 3.40
N LYS A 304 -36.42 -34.94 3.57
CA LYS A 304 -36.45 -33.49 3.80
C LYS A 304 -36.99 -32.83 2.54
N LYS A 305 -38.31 -32.65 2.48
CA LYS A 305 -38.99 -31.69 1.60
C LYS A 305 -38.42 -30.31 1.91
N GLY A 306 -37.42 -29.88 1.15
CA GLY A 306 -37.11 -28.47 1.06
C GLY A 306 -38.37 -27.74 0.56
N LYS A 307 -38.92 -26.86 1.38
CA LYS A 307 -39.97 -25.91 0.99
C LYS A 307 -39.40 -25.03 -0.13
N LYS A 308 -39.49 -25.49 -1.38
CA LYS A 308 -39.27 -24.62 -2.55
C LYS A 308 -40.48 -23.69 -2.61
N LEU A 309 -40.29 -22.43 -2.23
CA LEU A 309 -41.15 -21.35 -2.70
C LEU A 309 -41.18 -21.45 -4.23
N LYS A 310 -42.34 -21.86 -4.78
CA LYS A 310 -42.58 -21.79 -6.22
C LYS A 310 -42.66 -20.30 -6.58
N ASN A 311 -41.63 -19.78 -7.25
CA ASN A 311 -41.72 -18.49 -7.90
C ASN A 311 -42.81 -18.58 -8.99
N PHE A 312 -43.97 -18.03 -8.69
CA PHE A 312 -45.09 -17.92 -9.62
C PHE A 312 -44.87 -16.70 -10.54
N THR A 313 -43.87 -16.80 -11.41
CA THR A 313 -43.72 -15.91 -12.57
C THR A 313 -43.21 -16.72 -13.76
N LYS A 314 -44.02 -17.67 -14.22
CA LYS A 314 -43.97 -18.18 -15.60
C LYS A 314 -45.35 -17.94 -16.19
N GLY A 315 -45.58 -16.72 -16.67
CA GLY A 315 -46.70 -16.44 -17.56
C GLY A 315 -46.46 -17.17 -18.87
N ALA A 316 -47.26 -18.21 -19.11
CA ALA A 316 -47.35 -18.90 -20.38
C ALA A 316 -48.17 -18.05 -21.34
N THR A 317 -47.53 -17.33 -22.28
CA THR A 317 -48.22 -16.75 -23.43
C THR A 317 -48.26 -17.78 -24.55
N LYS A 318 -49.43 -18.39 -24.73
CA LYS A 318 -49.81 -19.16 -25.93
C LYS A 318 -49.59 -18.29 -27.17
N LYS A 319 -48.70 -18.68 -28.08
CA LYS A 319 -48.68 -18.15 -29.45
C LYS A 319 -49.98 -18.56 -30.14
N ARG A 320 -50.86 -17.61 -30.44
CA ARG A 320 -51.93 -17.78 -31.45
C ARG A 320 -51.25 -17.90 -32.80
N ARG A 321 -51.41 -19.06 -33.47
CA ARG A 321 -51.27 -19.14 -34.93
C ARG A 321 -52.54 -18.53 -35.51
N THR A 322 -52.39 -17.56 -36.39
CA THR A 322 -53.38 -17.21 -37.42
C THR A 322 -52.63 -17.00 -38.74
N LYS A 323 -53.32 -17.39 -39.81
CA LYS A 323 -52.84 -17.79 -41.14
C LYS A 323 -51.88 -16.83 -41.82
#